data_AF-A0A7J7KU22-F1
#
_entry.id   AF-A0A7J7KU22-F1
#
_cell.length_a   1.000
_cell.length_b   1.000
_cell.length_c   1.000
_cell.angle_alpha   90.00
_cell.angle_beta   90.00
_cell.angle_gamma   90.00
#
_symmetry.space_group_name_H-M   'P 1'
#
loop_
_entity.id
_entity.type
_entity.pdbx_description
1 polymer ?
#
loop_
_entity_poly.entity_id
_entity_poly.type
_entity_poly.pdbx_seq_one_letter_code
_entity_poly.pdbx_strand_id
1 'polypeptide(L)' 'MTIGWTWILYTLCYSDCYNTYTNMLYNNVAGRIQPQSIRRIDFGGGDLTSYMASLLASQGYSFTTPGEVLILLALLV' A
#
# COMPACT_ATOMS: atom_id res chain seq x y z
N MET A 1 5.15 -2.67 -29.19
CA MET A 1 3.69 -2.57 -28.99
C MET A 1 3.31 -3.29 -27.70
N THR A 2 3.53 -2.67 -26.54
CA THR A 2 3.24 -3.28 -25.21
C THR A 2 2.49 -2.33 -24.28
N ILE A 3 2.22 -1.09 -24.71
CA ILE A 3 1.57 -0.07 -23.89
C ILE A 3 0.07 -0.37 -23.70
N GLY A 4 -0.60 -1.11 -24.60
CA GLY A 4 -2.05 -1.34 -24.51
C GLY A 4 -2.54 -2.20 -23.33
N TRP A 5 -1.73 -3.16 -22.85
CA TRP A 5 -2.17 -4.10 -21.80
C TRP A 5 -2.02 -3.52 -20.39
N THR A 6 -1.04 -2.65 -20.18
CA THR A 6 -0.80 -2.01 -18.88
C THR A 6 -1.95 -1.08 -18.51
N TRP A 7 -2.48 -0.29 -19.45
CA TRP A 7 -3.63 0.59 -19.22
C TRP A 7 -4.93 -0.16 -18.91
N ILE A 8 -5.14 -1.34 -19.53
CA ILE A 8 -6.31 -2.19 -19.25
C ILE A 8 -6.25 -2.70 -17.81
N LEU A 9 -5.08 -3.11 -17.31
CA LEU A 9 -4.91 -3.55 -15.93
C LEU A 9 -5.20 -2.44 -14.91
N TYR A 10 -4.71 -1.21 -15.16
CA TYR A 10 -5.00 -0.06 -14.29
C TYR A 10 -6.47 0.38 -14.35
N THR A 11 -7.21 0.07 -15.42
CA THR A 11 -8.64 0.37 -15.52
C THR A 11 -9.51 -0.68 -14.82
N LEU A 12 -9.00 -1.92 -14.69
CA LEU A 12 -9.73 -3.07 -14.14
C LEU A 12 -9.48 -3.30 -12.64
N CYS A 13 -8.40 -2.78 -12.07
CA CYS A 13 -8.08 -2.95 -10.66
C CYS A 13 -7.63 -1.62 -10.06
N TYR A 14 -8.37 -1.17 -9.05
CA TYR A 14 -8.07 0.02 -8.27
C TYR A 14 -7.65 -0.38 -6.87
N SER A 15 -6.56 0.20 -6.36
CA SER A 15 -6.03 -0.10 -5.03
C SER A 15 -5.87 1.18 -4.21
N ASP A 16 -6.53 1.25 -3.05
CA ASP A 16 -6.36 2.30 -2.05
C ASP A 16 -5.58 1.76 -0.86
N CYS A 17 -4.43 2.35 -0.57
CA CYS A 17 -3.60 1.99 0.57
C CYS A 17 -3.85 2.99 1.71
N TYR A 18 -4.34 2.50 2.85
CA TYR A 18 -4.50 3.28 4.08
C TYR A 18 -3.46 2.87 5.13
N ASN A 19 -3.40 3.61 6.24
CA ASN A 19 -2.48 3.30 7.33
C ASN A 19 -2.74 1.93 7.97
N THR A 20 -4.00 1.48 8.02
CA THR A 20 -4.41 0.27 8.75
C THR A 20 -4.91 -0.87 7.86
N TYR A 21 -5.18 -0.60 6.59
CA TYR A 21 -5.67 -1.60 5.64
C TYR A 21 -5.44 -1.12 4.20
N THR A 22 -5.50 -2.06 3.26
CA THR A 22 -5.45 -1.79 1.83
C THR A 22 -6.71 -2.36 1.18
N ASN A 23 -7.43 -1.54 0.43
CA ASN A 23 -8.60 -1.96 -0.34
C ASN A 23 -8.20 -2.20 -1.79
N MET A 24 -8.68 -3.30 -2.35
CA MET A 24 -8.59 -3.61 -3.77
C MET A 24 -10.00 -3.77 -4.32
N LEU A 25 -10.25 -3.05 -5.41
CA LEU A 25 -11.54 -2.94 -6.07
C LEU A 25 -11.34 -3.35 -7.52
N TYR A 26 -12.00 -4.43 -7.94
CA TYR A 26 -11.99 -4.81 -9.34
C TYR A 26 -13.21 -4.21 -10.05
N ASN A 27 -12.91 -3.61 -11.19
CA ASN A 27 -13.85 -3.04 -12.11
C ASN A 27 -14.12 -4.03 -13.26
N ASN A 28 -15.34 -4.05 -13.76
CA ASN A 28 -15.60 -4.69 -15.04
C ASN A 28 -15.11 -3.80 -16.21
N VAL A 29 -15.08 -4.35 -17.42
CA VAL A 29 -14.67 -3.62 -18.63
C VAL A 29 -15.53 -2.36 -18.88
N ALA A 30 -16.71 -2.26 -18.25
CA ALA A 30 -17.66 -1.15 -18.37
C ALA A 30 -17.52 -0.09 -17.26
N GLY A 31 -16.49 -0.14 -16.41
CA GLY A 31 -16.25 0.91 -15.41
C GLY A 31 -17.08 0.80 -14.13
N ARG A 32 -17.86 -0.28 -13.94
CA ARG A 32 -18.60 -0.56 -12.70
C ARG A 32 -17.83 -1.50 -11.74
N ILE A 33 -17.69 -1.05 -10.50
CA ILE A 33 -17.17 -1.85 -9.39
C ILE A 33 -18.05 -3.07 -9.17
N GLN A 34 -17.45 -4.27 -9.14
CA GLN A 34 -18.17 -5.49 -8.79
C GLN A 34 -18.12 -5.70 -7.27
N PRO A 35 -19.26 -5.68 -6.53
CA PRO A 35 -19.25 -5.78 -5.07
C PRO A 35 -18.58 -7.06 -4.53
N GLN A 36 -18.77 -8.17 -5.24
CA GLN A 36 -18.17 -9.47 -4.94
C GLN A 36 -16.63 -9.51 -5.10
N SER A 37 -16.07 -8.54 -5.81
CA SER A 37 -14.64 -8.45 -6.09
C SER A 37 -13.89 -7.55 -5.12
N ILE A 38 -14.61 -6.86 -4.23
CA ILE A 38 -13.97 -6.03 -3.20
C ILE A 38 -13.18 -6.96 -2.29
N ARG A 39 -11.89 -6.66 -2.16
CA ARG A 39 -10.97 -7.35 -1.27
C ARG A 39 -10.36 -6.33 -0.35
N ARG A 40 -10.42 -6.60 0.94
CA ARG A 40 -9.72 -5.84 1.96
C ARG A 40 -8.59 -6.70 2.48
N ILE A 41 -7.40 -6.14 2.50
CA ILE A 41 -6.26 -6.70 3.21
C ILE A 41 -6.11 -5.86 4.47
N ASP A 42 -6.15 -6.51 5.63
CA ASP A 42 -5.84 -5.86 6.92
C ASP A 42 -4.32 -5.72 7.08
N PHE A 43 -3.72 -5.04 6.12
CA PHE A 43 -2.32 -4.67 6.06
C PHE A 43 -2.23 -3.31 5.38
N GLY A 44 -1.67 -2.33 6.08
CA GLY A 44 -1.56 -0.95 5.63
C GLY A 44 -0.15 -0.36 5.76
N GLY A 45 -0.06 0.95 5.56
CA GLY A 45 1.19 1.69 5.69
C GLY A 45 1.81 1.64 7.08
N GLY A 46 0.99 1.52 8.14
CA GLY A 46 1.45 1.45 9.53
C GLY A 46 2.13 0.12 9.84
N ASP A 47 1.63 -0.96 9.26
CA ASP A 47 2.25 -2.28 9.37
C ASP A 47 3.60 -2.31 8.63
N LEU A 48 3.66 -1.71 7.43
CA LEU A 48 4.89 -1.51 6.66
C LEU A 48 5.93 -0.68 7.43
N THR A 49 5.49 0.42 8.05
CA THR A 49 6.34 1.28 8.86
C THR A 49 6.89 0.53 10.07
N SER A 50 6.02 -0.21 10.77
CA SER A 50 6.41 -1.02 11.93
C SER A 50 7.39 -2.13 11.54
N TYR A 51 7.16 -2.77 10.40
CA TYR A 51 8.06 -3.77 9.85
C TYR A 51 9.43 -3.17 9.50
N MET A 52 9.48 -2.05 8.77
CA MET A 52 10.74 -1.36 8.46
C MET A 52 11.49 -0.93 9.73
N ALA A 53 10.79 -0.38 10.72
CA ALA A 53 11.38 0.01 11.99
C ALA A 53 12.01 -1.20 12.70
N SER A 54 11.33 -2.35 12.70
CA SER A 54 11.87 -3.59 13.28
C SER A 54 13.10 -4.11 12.52
N LEU A 55 13.10 -4.01 11.19
CA LEU A 55 14.20 -4.48 10.35
C LEU A 55 15.44 -3.60 10.53
N LEU A 56 15.25 -2.28 10.56
CA LEU A 56 16.34 -1.33 10.80
C LEU A 56 16.87 -1.43 12.24
N ALA A 57 15.99 -1.65 13.23
CA ALA A 57 16.42 -1.96 14.60
C ALA A 57 17.26 -3.24 14.67
N SER A 58 16.89 -4.28 13.90
CA SER A 58 17.67 -5.53 13.84
C SER A 58 19.05 -5.35 13.21
N GLN A 59 19.22 -4.32 12.36
CA GLN A 59 20.51 -3.95 11.76
C GLN A 59 21.34 -3.00 12.65
N GLY A 60 20.86 -2.66 13.85
CA GLY A 60 21.57 -1.81 14.80
C GLY A 60 21.26 -0.32 14.68
N TYR A 61 20.32 0.09 13.82
CA TYR A 61 19.83 1.46 13.79
C TYR A 61 18.92 1.70 14.99
N SER A 62 19.38 2.48 15.96
CA SER A 62 18.57 2.91 17.10
C SER A 62 17.82 4.18 16.73
N PHE A 63 16.51 4.07 16.43
CA PHE A 63 15.62 5.24 16.35
C PHE A 63 15.32 5.72 17.76
N THR A 64 16.23 6.51 18.31
CA THR A 64 16.12 7.04 19.68
C THR A 64 15.16 8.21 19.78
N THR A 65 14.83 8.88 18.67
CA THR A 65 13.94 10.05 18.71
C THR A 65 12.64 9.83 17.91
N PRO A 66 11.49 10.32 18.42
CA PRO A 66 10.21 10.27 17.69
C PRO A 66 10.27 10.96 16.32
N GLY A 67 11.16 11.94 16.14
CA GLY A 67 11.35 12.68 14.89
C GLY A 67 12.00 11.84 13.78
N GLU A 68 12.90 10.93 14.10
CA GLU A 68 13.52 10.03 13.12
C GLU A 68 12.52 8.98 12.61
N VAL A 69 11.63 8.51 13.51
CA VAL A 69 10.48 7.66 13.13
C VAL A 69 9.51 8.43 12.23
N LEU A 70 9.28 9.72 12.53
CA LEU A 70 8.41 10.59 11.73
C LEU A 70 8.96 10.84 10.31
N ILE A 71 10.27 10.96 10.15
CA ILE A 71 10.92 11.13 8.85
C ILE A 71 10.82 9.84 8.01
N LEU A 72 10.95 8.68 8.65
CA LEU A 72 10.69 7.38 8.00
C LEU A 72 9.23 7.25 7.54
N LEU A 73 8.28 7.70 8.36
CA LEU A 73 6.86 7.78 8.00
C LEU A 73 6.62 8.74 6.82
N ALA A 74 7.34 9.86 6.76
CA ALA A 74 7.17 10.88 5.72
C ALA A 74 7.79 10.52 4.37
N LEU A 75 8.74 9.58 4.31
CA LEU A 75 9.33 9.09 3.05
C LEU A 75 8.55 7.92 2.41
N LEU A 76 7.60 7.32 3.15
CA LEU A 76 6.81 6.16 2.71
C LEU A 76 5.39 6.51 2.23
N VAL A 77 4.96 7.77 2.36
CA VAL A 77 3.65 8.30 1.94
C VAL A 77 3.84 9.33 0.84
#